data_AF-A0A6H3S4L1-F1
#
_entry.id   AF-A0A6H3S4L1-F1
#
_cell.length_a   1.000
_cell.length_b   1.000
_cell.length_c   1.000
_cell.angle_alpha   90.00
_cell.angle_beta   90.00
_cell.angle_gamma   90.00
#
_symmetry.space_group_name_H-M   'P 1'
#
loop_
_entity.id
_entity.type
_entity.pdbx_description
1 polymer ?
#
loop_
_entity_poly.entity_id
_entity_poly.type
_entity_poly.pdbx_seq_one_letter_code
_entity_poly.pdbx_strand_id
1 'polypeptide(L)'
;MIPKYRAWDVLAEEMIDEILMISFVRKEIIGKFRNGSTSVPLKFEDERNGEDVILMQSTGLKDKNGKEVFVGDIIKCTRGCLHEVYIEKEYGGTYFGGMPAIYLKDLGEGYAWTEHEEIIGNIYENPELLEDKE
;
A
#
# COMPACT_ATOMS: atom_id res chain seq x y z
N MET A 1 -5.07 15.29 7.34
CA MET A 1 -5.55 14.11 6.59
C MET A 1 -5.70 12.96 7.56
N ILE A 2 -6.80 12.22 7.52
CA ILE A 2 -6.99 11.03 8.36
C ILE A 2 -6.31 9.87 7.63
N PRO A 3 -5.33 9.17 8.23
CA PRO A 3 -4.70 8.00 7.60
C PRO A 3 -5.74 6.92 7.31
N LYS A 4 -5.77 6.44 6.07
CA LYS A 4 -6.54 5.24 5.68
C LYS A 4 -5.59 4.08 5.47
N TYR A 5 -6.10 2.88 5.70
CA TYR A 5 -5.36 1.65 5.53
C TYR A 5 -6.21 0.63 4.80
N ARG A 6 -5.54 -0.21 4.03
CA ARG A 6 -6.01 -1.53 3.58
C ARG A 6 -4.97 -2.55 4.06
N ALA A 7 -5.25 -3.84 3.95
CA ALA A 7 -4.29 -4.84 4.37
C ALA A 7 -4.32 -6.09 3.51
N TRP A 8 -3.19 -6.80 3.45
CA TRP A 8 -3.09 -8.10 2.84
C TRP A 8 -3.20 -9.18 3.91
N ASP A 9 -4.19 -10.07 3.83
CA ASP A 9 -4.27 -11.27 4.67
C ASP A 9 -3.33 -12.33 4.06
N VAL A 10 -2.24 -12.62 4.78
CA VAL A 10 -1.16 -13.50 4.29
C VAL A 10 -1.62 -14.96 4.22
N LEU A 11 -2.52 -15.37 5.12
CA LEU A 11 -2.99 -16.74 5.20
C LEU A 11 -4.09 -17.03 4.19
N ALA A 12 -4.98 -16.06 3.97
CA ALA A 12 -6.07 -16.17 3.00
C ALA A 12 -5.67 -15.79 1.57
N GLU A 13 -4.52 -15.12 1.40
CA GLU A 13 -4.10 -14.49 0.15
C GLU A 13 -5.19 -13.58 -0.44
N GLU A 14 -5.81 -12.77 0.42
CA GLU A 14 -6.93 -11.89 0.05
C GLU A 14 -6.73 -10.46 0.57
N MET A 15 -7.18 -9.48 -0.23
CA MET A 15 -7.12 -8.07 0.14
C MET A 15 -8.28 -7.67 1.07
N ILE A 16 -7.92 -7.03 2.18
CA ILE A 16 -8.83 -6.37 3.11
C ILE A 16 -8.91 -4.89 2.72
N ASP A 17 -10.03 -4.51 2.09
CA ASP A 17 -10.24 -3.18 1.52
C ASP A 17 -10.45 -2.08 2.57
N GLU A 18 -11.03 -2.43 3.72
CA GLU A 18 -11.38 -1.47 4.78
C GLU A 18 -10.93 -1.99 6.15
N ILE A 19 -10.12 -1.21 6.85
CA ILE A 19 -9.72 -1.51 8.22
C ILE A 19 -10.73 -0.93 9.21
N LEU A 20 -11.37 -1.82 9.97
CA LEU A 20 -12.40 -1.47 10.94
C LEU A 20 -11.81 -1.21 12.33
N MET A 21 -10.76 -1.94 12.70
CA MET A 21 -10.11 -1.81 13.99
C MET A 21 -8.62 -2.16 13.89
N ILE A 22 -7.81 -1.36 14.58
CA ILE A 22 -6.41 -1.67 14.89
C ILE A 22 -6.25 -1.60 16.41
N SER A 23 -5.84 -2.70 17.03
CA SER A 23 -5.55 -2.77 18.46
C SER A 23 -4.07 -2.98 18.70
N PHE A 24 -3.36 -1.92 19.11
CA PHE A 24 -1.94 -2.02 19.48
C PHE A 24 -1.71 -2.81 20.77
N VAL A 25 -2.69 -2.84 21.68
CA VAL A 25 -2.61 -3.63 22.92
C VAL A 25 -2.71 -5.12 22.62
N ARG A 26 -3.64 -5.51 21.73
CA ARG A 26 -3.84 -6.92 21.34
C ARG A 26 -2.96 -7.36 20.18
N LYS A 27 -2.31 -6.40 19.50
CA LYS A 27 -1.59 -6.58 18.24
C LYS A 27 -2.48 -7.22 17.16
N GLU A 28 -3.73 -6.76 17.09
CA GLU A 28 -4.78 -7.33 16.22
C GLU A 28 -5.35 -6.29 15.27
N ILE A 29 -5.71 -6.74 14.07
CA ILE A 29 -6.48 -5.99 13.08
C ILE A 29 -7.76 -6.74 12.76
N ILE A 30 -8.83 -5.99 12.55
CA ILE A 30 -10.07 -6.49 11.96
C ILE A 30 -10.40 -5.58 10.78
N GLY A 31 -10.74 -6.18 9.65
CA GLY A 31 -11.17 -5.45 8.47
C GLY A 31 -12.26 -6.14 7.68
N LYS A 32 -12.62 -5.54 6.56
CA LYS A 32 -13.69 -5.98 5.68
C LYS A 32 -13.11 -6.27 4.29
N PHE A 33 -13.45 -7.46 3.80
CA PHE A 33 -13.10 -7.89 2.45
C PHE A 33 -14.03 -7.27 1.41
N ARG A 34 -13.63 -7.34 0.13
CA ARG A 34 -14.40 -6.82 -1.00
C ARG A 34 -15.80 -7.43 -1.11
N ASN A 35 -15.93 -8.71 -0.77
CA ASN A 35 -17.21 -9.43 -0.75
C ASN A 35 -18.14 -8.99 0.40
N GLY A 36 -17.67 -8.11 1.29
CA GLY A 36 -18.42 -7.54 2.40
C GLY A 36 -18.31 -8.30 3.73
N SER A 37 -17.65 -9.46 3.75
CA SER A 37 -17.40 -10.22 4.97
C SER A 37 -16.32 -9.57 5.83
N THR A 38 -16.36 -9.85 7.14
CA THR A 38 -15.42 -9.31 8.13
C THR A 38 -14.39 -10.36 8.48
N SER A 39 -13.12 -9.97 8.55
CA SER A 39 -12.03 -10.84 8.95
C SER A 39 -12.19 -11.28 10.42
N VAL A 40 -11.61 -12.44 10.74
CA VAL A 40 -11.27 -12.72 12.13
C VAL A 40 -10.17 -11.75 12.61
N PRO A 41 -9.92 -11.61 13.91
CA PRO A 41 -8.77 -10.84 14.38
C PRO A 41 -7.46 -11.43 13.84
N LEU A 42 -6.72 -10.66 13.06
CA LEU A 42 -5.43 -11.03 12.46
C LEU A 42 -4.28 -10.38 13.21
N LYS A 43 -3.15 -11.08 13.42
CA LYS A 43 -1.99 -10.53 14.14
C LYS A 43 -1.01 -9.84 13.19
N PHE A 44 -0.65 -8.59 13.48
CA PHE A 44 0.35 -7.83 12.71
C PHE A 44 1.75 -7.83 13.34
N GLU A 45 1.95 -8.53 14.46
CA GLU A 45 3.26 -8.66 15.10
C GLU A 45 3.24 -9.90 16.01
N ASP A 46 3.55 -11.08 15.46
CA ASP A 46 3.77 -12.30 16.24
C ASP A 46 5.26 -12.64 16.27
N GLU A 47 5.83 -12.69 17.47
CA GLU A 47 7.23 -13.05 17.75
C GLU A 47 7.58 -14.48 17.31
N ARG A 48 6.60 -15.29 16.89
CA ARG A 48 6.78 -16.71 16.61
C ARG A 48 6.61 -17.14 15.15
N ASN A 49 5.89 -16.40 14.30
CA ASN A 49 5.43 -16.94 12.99
C ASN A 49 5.37 -15.95 11.81
N GLY A 50 5.82 -14.70 11.94
CA GLY A 50 5.63 -13.68 10.90
C GLY A 50 4.31 -12.93 11.09
N GLU A 51 3.94 -12.09 10.10
CA GLU A 51 2.73 -11.28 10.14
C GLU A 51 1.58 -12.04 9.46
N ASP A 52 0.44 -12.24 10.14
CA ASP A 52 -0.79 -12.78 9.50
C ASP A 52 -1.38 -11.77 8.51
N VAL A 53 -1.03 -10.50 8.71
CA VAL A 53 -1.60 -9.37 7.98
C VAL A 53 -0.57 -8.28 7.78
N ILE A 54 -0.47 -7.78 6.55
CA ILE A 54 0.44 -6.68 6.21
C ILE A 54 -0.35 -5.42 5.92
N LEU A 55 -0.10 -4.36 6.70
CA LEU A 55 -0.78 -3.07 6.54
C LEU A 55 -0.21 -2.28 5.35
N MET A 56 -1.10 -1.76 4.52
CA MET A 56 -0.80 -0.86 3.42
C MET A 56 -1.44 0.51 3.68
N GLN A 57 -0.62 1.54 3.85
CA GLN A 57 -1.07 2.89 4.17
C GLN A 57 -1.45 3.67 2.91
N SER A 58 -2.54 4.43 2.96
CA SER A 58 -2.87 5.42 1.91
C SER A 58 -1.85 6.55 1.88
N THR A 59 -1.44 6.92 0.67
CA THR A 59 -0.57 8.07 0.41
C THR A 59 -1.34 9.41 0.40
N GLY A 60 -2.68 9.35 0.33
CA GLY A 60 -3.54 10.51 0.13
C GLY A 60 -3.62 11.01 -1.32
N LEU A 61 -2.86 10.41 -2.24
CA LEU A 61 -2.90 10.73 -3.66
C LEU A 61 -3.88 9.84 -4.40
N LYS A 62 -4.22 10.27 -5.62
CA LYS A 62 -5.10 9.55 -6.53
C LYS A 62 -4.43 9.32 -7.87
N ASP A 63 -4.72 8.17 -8.46
CA ASP A 63 -4.35 7.85 -9.83
C ASP A 63 -5.25 8.59 -10.84
N LYS A 64 -4.98 8.44 -12.14
CA LYS A 64 -5.74 9.06 -13.24
C LYS A 64 -7.23 8.71 -13.26
N ASN A 65 -7.61 7.60 -12.63
CA ASN A 65 -8.99 7.11 -12.54
C ASN A 65 -9.66 7.56 -11.23
N GLY A 66 -8.98 8.36 -10.41
CA GLY A 66 -9.46 8.83 -9.11
C GLY A 66 -9.38 7.79 -7.99
N LYS A 67 -8.71 6.65 -8.22
CA LYS A 67 -8.49 5.59 -7.23
C LYS A 67 -7.37 6.03 -6.27
N GLU A 68 -7.59 5.82 -4.99
CA GLU A 68 -6.63 6.15 -3.95
C GLU A 68 -5.39 5.24 -4.03
N VAL A 69 -4.21 5.84 -3.90
CA VAL A 69 -2.92 5.16 -4.02
C VAL A 69 -2.40 4.76 -2.65
N PHE A 70 -2.07 3.49 -2.48
CA PHE A 70 -1.53 2.91 -1.26
C PHE A 70 -0.06 2.51 -1.43
N VAL A 71 0.67 2.47 -0.31
CA VAL A 71 1.99 1.85 -0.27
C VAL A 71 1.89 0.39 -0.69
N GLY A 72 2.78 -0.04 -1.58
CA GLY A 72 2.80 -1.35 -2.22
C GLY A 72 1.94 -1.47 -3.48
N ASP A 73 1.21 -0.41 -3.89
CA ASP A 73 0.61 -0.38 -5.23
C ASP A 73 1.70 -0.37 -6.31
N ILE A 74 1.42 -1.02 -7.44
CA ILE A 74 2.24 -0.97 -8.64
C ILE A 74 1.58 0.02 -9.59
N ILE A 75 2.33 1.06 -9.96
CA ILE A 75 1.85 2.13 -10.82
C ILE A 75 2.60 2.16 -12.14
N LYS A 76 1.86 2.45 -13.19
CA LYS A 76 2.42 2.79 -14.50
C LYS A 76 2.69 4.28 -14.55
N CYS A 77 3.97 4.64 -14.61
CA CYS A 77 4.45 6.00 -14.74
C CYS A 77 4.05 6.59 -16.10
N THR A 78 4.10 7.91 -16.24
CA THR A 78 3.81 8.60 -17.52
C THR A 78 4.72 8.19 -18.68
N ARG A 79 5.91 7.65 -18.38
CA ARG A 79 6.87 7.10 -19.36
C ARG A 79 6.61 5.63 -19.70
N GLY A 80 5.57 5.02 -19.15
CA GLY A 80 5.20 3.62 -19.39
C GLY A 80 5.90 2.58 -18.50
N CYS A 81 6.82 3.01 -17.65
CA CYS A 81 7.55 2.20 -16.67
C CYS A 81 6.69 1.81 -15.47
N LEU A 82 6.97 0.63 -14.88
CA LEU A 82 6.28 0.11 -13.71
C LEU A 82 7.11 0.29 -12.45
N HIS A 83 6.48 0.83 -11.42
CA HIS A 83 7.12 1.08 -10.13
C HIS A 83 6.21 0.69 -8.97
N GLU A 84 6.80 0.08 -7.95
CA GLU A 84 6.20 -0.07 -6.64
C GLU A 84 6.17 1.30 -5.93
N VAL A 85 5.01 1.65 -5.39
CA VAL A 85 4.82 2.81 -4.52
C VAL A 85 5.37 2.46 -3.15
N TYR A 86 6.32 3.26 -2.68
CA TYR A 86 7.03 3.03 -1.42
C TYR A 86 7.22 4.34 -0.65
N ILE A 87 7.36 4.24 0.67
CA ILE A 87 7.74 5.37 1.53
C ILE A 87 9.08 5.01 2.16
N GLU A 88 10.11 5.79 1.84
CA GLU A 88 11.45 5.59 2.40
C GLU A 88 11.45 5.87 3.90
N LYS A 89 11.83 4.85 4.70
CA LYS A 89 11.77 4.91 6.16
C LYS A 89 12.68 5.99 6.76
N GLU A 90 13.77 6.34 6.10
CA GLU A 90 14.71 7.38 6.56
C GLU A 90 14.22 8.82 6.30
N TYR A 91 13.35 9.02 5.31
CA TYR A 91 12.90 10.35 4.87
C TYR A 91 11.38 10.51 4.87
N GLY A 92 10.67 9.69 5.65
CA GLY A 92 9.22 9.75 5.79
C GLY A 92 8.77 11.15 6.21
N GLY A 93 7.99 11.81 5.35
CA GLY A 93 7.59 13.20 5.58
C GLY A 93 6.83 13.79 4.40
N THR A 94 6.69 15.12 4.42
CA THR A 94 6.15 15.89 3.30
C THR A 94 7.25 16.81 2.78
N TYR A 95 7.39 16.92 1.46
CA TYR A 95 8.21 17.96 0.84
C TYR A 95 7.70 19.36 1.22
N PHE A 96 8.58 20.37 1.13
CA PHE A 96 8.17 21.77 1.24
C PHE A 96 7.05 22.06 0.22
N GLY A 97 5.90 22.51 0.71
CA GLY A 97 4.67 22.66 -0.10
C GLY A 97 3.58 21.63 0.19
N GLY A 98 3.83 20.67 1.10
CA GLY A 98 2.81 19.75 1.61
C GLY A 98 2.55 18.51 0.76
N MET A 99 3.34 18.29 -0.29
CA MET A 99 3.29 17.02 -1.03
C MET A 99 3.86 15.89 -0.17
N PRO A 100 3.14 14.76 -0.02
CA PRO A 100 3.69 13.59 0.65
C PRO A 100 4.95 13.12 -0.08
N ALA A 101 6.02 12.82 0.67
CA ALA A 101 7.23 12.24 0.11
C ALA A 101 6.93 10.79 -0.30
N ILE A 102 6.48 10.60 -1.53
CA ILE A 102 6.30 9.29 -2.14
C ILE A 102 7.52 8.97 -2.97
N TYR A 103 8.05 7.78 -2.73
CA TYR A 103 9.15 7.24 -3.50
C TYR A 103 8.61 6.13 -4.38
N LEU A 104 9.00 6.16 -5.64
CA LEU A 104 8.82 5.01 -6.50
C LEU A 104 10.10 4.20 -6.40
N LYS A 105 9.98 2.90 -6.14
CA LYS A 105 11.16 2.03 -6.08
C LYS A 105 11.94 2.13 -7.39
N ASP A 106 13.26 2.16 -7.31
CA ASP A 106 14.21 2.39 -8.42
C ASP A 106 14.31 3.85 -8.92
N LEU A 107 13.57 4.80 -8.34
CA LEU A 107 13.71 6.24 -8.61
C LEU A 107 14.35 6.92 -7.39
N GLY A 108 15.67 7.15 -7.47
CA GLY A 108 16.49 7.68 -6.37
C GLY A 108 16.30 9.17 -6.04
N GLU A 109 15.59 9.90 -6.90
CA GLU A 109 15.22 11.30 -6.68
C GLU A 109 13.69 11.34 -6.66
N GLY A 110 13.10 11.75 -5.53
CA GLY A 110 11.66 11.62 -5.25
C GLY A 110 10.74 11.97 -6.42
N TYR A 111 9.59 11.31 -6.49
CA TYR A 111 8.72 11.35 -7.65
C TYR A 111 7.65 12.43 -7.51
N ALA A 112 7.63 13.39 -8.44
CA ALA A 112 6.56 14.38 -8.52
C ALA A 112 5.30 13.73 -9.09
N TRP A 113 4.31 13.51 -8.23
CA TRP A 113 3.03 12.92 -8.62
C TRP A 113 2.24 13.86 -9.54
N THR A 114 1.76 13.34 -10.67
CA THR A 114 1.09 14.14 -11.69
C THR A 114 -0.40 13.87 -11.84
N GLU A 115 -0.93 12.87 -11.13
CA GLU A 115 -2.29 12.33 -11.30
C GLU A 115 -2.52 11.70 -12.68
N HIS A 116 -1.48 11.52 -13.49
CA HIS A 116 -1.54 10.78 -14.75
C HIS A 116 -1.07 9.33 -14.63
N GLU A 117 -0.54 8.97 -13.46
CA GLU A 117 -0.16 7.61 -13.10
C GLU A 117 -1.41 6.71 -13.00
N GLU A 118 -1.26 5.44 -13.34
CA GLU A 118 -2.35 4.45 -13.25
C GLU A 118 -1.93 3.31 -12.33
N ILE A 119 -2.78 2.96 -11.36
CA ILE A 119 -2.59 1.75 -10.57
C ILE A 119 -2.95 0.55 -11.44
N ILE A 120 -1.99 -0.35 -11.63
CA ILE A 120 -2.18 -1.57 -12.44
C ILE A 120 -2.26 -2.85 -11.60
N GLY A 121 -1.88 -2.78 -10.33
CA GLY A 121 -1.87 -3.91 -9.40
C GLY A 121 -1.22 -3.52 -8.08
N ASN A 122 -0.84 -4.50 -7.27
CA ASN A 122 0.00 -4.31 -6.09
C ASN A 122 0.93 -5.51 -5.90
N ILE A 123 1.97 -5.34 -5.08
CA ILE A 123 3.02 -6.36 -4.90
C ILE A 123 2.55 -7.69 -4.32
N TYR A 124 1.34 -7.75 -3.74
CA TYR A 124 0.80 -8.96 -3.15
C TYR A 124 -0.13 -9.71 -4.11
N GLU A 125 -1.08 -9.01 -4.73
CA GLU A 125 -2.00 -9.62 -5.70
C GLU A 125 -1.37 -9.84 -7.08
N ASN A 126 -0.33 -9.06 -7.42
CA ASN A 126 0.29 -9.03 -8.74
C ASN A 126 1.83 -8.95 -8.70
N PRO A 127 2.51 -9.86 -7.99
CA PRO A 127 3.97 -9.86 -7.91
C PRO A 127 4.65 -9.96 -9.29
N GLU A 128 4.02 -10.66 -10.26
CA GLU A 128 4.53 -10.88 -11.61
C GLU A 128 4.75 -9.59 -12.41
N LEU A 129 4.04 -8.50 -12.08
CA LEU A 129 4.15 -7.22 -12.79
C LEU A 129 5.53 -6.55 -12.64
N LEU A 130 6.34 -6.99 -11.68
CA LEU A 130 7.69 -6.47 -11.43
C LEU A 130 8.79 -7.45 -11.85
N GLU A 131 8.46 -8.68 -12.26
CA GLU A 131 9.43 -9.73 -12.60
C GLU A 131 10.08 -9.51 -13.98
N ASP A 132 9.39 -8.85 -14.92
CA ASP A 132 9.86 -8.59 -16.29
C ASP A 132 10.90 -7.44 -16.42
N LYS A 133 11.64 -7.12 -15.35
CA LYS A 133 12.73 -6.12 -15.36
C LYS A 133 14.10 -6.76 -15.67
N GLU A 134 14.17 -7.65 -16.67
CA GLU A 134 15.45 -8.10 -17.28
C GLU A 134 15.89 -7.22 -18.44
#